data_AF-A0A6N7DVF0-F1
#
_entry.id   AF-A0A6N7DVF0-F1
#
_cell.length_a   1.000
_cell.length_b   1.000
_cell.length_c   1.000
_cell.angle_alpha   90.00
_cell.angle_beta   90.00
_cell.angle_gamma   90.00
#
_symmetry.space_group_name_H-M   'P 1'
#
loop_
_entity.id
_entity.type
_entity.pdbx_description
1 polymer ?
#
loop_
_entity_poly.entity_id
_entity_poly.type
_entity_poly.pdbx_seq_one_letter_code
_entity_poly.pdbx_strand_id
1 'polypeptide(L)'
;MYQLLTPTWQILTEELQRKALTNACRRGNAETEILLKPYVSQLKNDDERTLFARLLEQEDQALFEWMMDESQAPQAFRGLIGNIRAYYLSLGED
;
A
#
# COMPACT_ATOMS: atom_id res chain seq x y z
N MET A 1 -2.97 15.43 7.17
CA MET A 1 -1.50 15.33 7.05
C MET A 1 -1.06 14.06 7.77
N TYR A 2 -1.01 12.92 7.08
CA TYR A 2 -0.55 11.66 7.65
C TYR A 2 0.98 11.69 7.78
N GLN A 3 1.45 12.15 8.94
CA GLN A 3 2.87 12.36 9.28
C GLN A 3 3.68 11.05 9.50
N LEU A 4 3.17 9.89 9.08
CA LEU A 4 3.72 8.59 9.49
C LEU A 4 4.82 8.05 8.56
N LEU A 5 5.15 8.75 7.48
CA LEU A 5 6.12 8.30 6.47
C LEU A 5 7.16 9.37 6.08
N THR A 6 7.61 10.19 7.04
CA THR A 6 8.83 10.99 6.84
C THR A 6 10.02 10.04 6.58
N PRO A 7 11.04 10.41 5.77
CA PRO A 7 12.14 9.51 5.34
C PRO A 7 12.88 8.79 6.49
N THR A 8 12.72 9.27 7.73
CA THR A 8 13.14 8.60 8.98
C THR A 8 12.57 7.21 9.22
N TRP A 9 11.52 6.74 8.52
CA TRP A 9 11.08 5.35 8.69
C TRP A 9 12.03 4.36 7.97
N GLN A 10 12.78 4.80 6.95
CA GLN A 10 13.68 3.94 6.19
C GLN A 10 14.91 3.49 7.00
N ILE A 11 15.29 4.21 8.06
CA ILE A 11 16.39 3.81 8.96
C ILE A 11 15.99 2.72 9.97
N LEU A 12 14.71 2.33 10.00
CA LEU A 12 14.21 1.27 10.89
C LEU A 12 14.58 -0.12 10.37
N THR A 13 14.56 -1.11 11.26
CA THR A 13 14.66 -2.52 10.87
C THR A 13 13.47 -2.93 10.00
N GLU A 14 13.64 -3.93 9.13
CA GLU A 14 12.58 -4.38 8.23
C GLU A 14 11.27 -4.73 8.97
N GLU A 15 11.37 -5.39 10.13
CA GLU A 15 10.19 -5.71 10.93
C GLU A 15 9.41 -4.45 11.36
N LEU A 16 10.13 -3.41 11.81
CA LEU A 16 9.54 -2.15 12.22
C LEU A 16 8.97 -1.38 11.02
N GLN A 17 9.64 -1.43 9.86
CA GLN A 17 9.11 -0.86 8.61
C GLN A 17 7.77 -1.53 8.24
N ARG A 18 7.69 -2.87 8.27
CA ARG A 18 6.45 -3.60 7.98
C ARG A 18 5.32 -3.27 8.96
N LYS A 19 5.63 -3.13 10.26
CA LYS A 19 4.66 -2.69 11.28
C LYS A 19 4.17 -1.27 11.00
N ALA A 20 5.07 -0.35 10.65
CA ALA A 20 4.72 1.03 10.30
C ALA A 20 3.81 1.09 9.06
N LEU A 21 4.17 0.36 7.99
CA LEU A 21 3.35 0.27 6.78
C LEU A 21 1.98 -0.33 7.05
N THR A 22 1.91 -1.42 7.81
CA THR A 22 0.63 -2.02 8.24
C THR A 22 -0.25 -1.03 8.99
N ASN A 23 0.32 -0.21 9.87
CA ASN A 23 -0.44 0.81 10.59
C ASN A 23 -0.87 1.97 9.68
N ALA A 24 -0.03 2.37 8.73
CA ALA A 24 -0.33 3.41 7.75
C ALA A 24 -1.38 2.97 6.72
N CYS A 25 -1.67 1.67 6.58
CA CYS A 25 -2.81 1.18 5.80
C CYS A 25 -4.18 1.53 6.41
N ARG A 26 -4.23 1.91 7.72
CA ARG A 26 -5.49 2.19 8.42
C ARG A 26 -6.09 3.51 7.94
N ARG A 27 -7.29 3.46 7.38
CA ARG A 27 -7.92 4.60 6.70
C ARG A 27 -9.45 4.60 6.79
N GLY A 28 -10.06 5.70 6.34
CA GLY A 28 -11.51 5.93 6.46
C GLY A 28 -12.39 4.97 5.66
N ASN A 29 -11.85 4.30 4.64
CA ASN A 29 -12.58 3.37 3.79
C ASN A 29 -12.07 1.91 3.95
N ALA A 30 -12.98 1.04 4.41
CA ALA A 30 -12.66 -0.34 4.76
C ALA A 30 -12.20 -1.18 3.56
N GLU A 31 -12.77 -0.95 2.37
CA GLU A 31 -12.41 -1.69 1.15
C GLU A 31 -10.93 -1.52 0.80
N THR A 32 -10.43 -0.29 0.69
CA THR A 32 -9.02 -0.05 0.39
C THR A 32 -8.09 -0.54 1.51
N GLU A 33 -8.50 -0.46 2.78
CA GLU A 33 -7.74 -1.05 3.88
C GLU A 33 -7.58 -2.58 3.70
N ILE A 34 -8.66 -3.28 3.34
CA ILE A 34 -8.69 -4.73 3.12
C ILE A 34 -7.74 -5.15 1.99
N LEU A 35 -7.60 -4.36 0.93
CA LEU A 35 -6.64 -4.66 -0.14
C LEU A 35 -5.18 -4.38 0.27
N LEU A 36 -4.93 -3.23 0.90
CA LEU A 36 -3.56 -2.77 1.20
C LEU A 36 -2.89 -3.57 2.31
N LYS A 37 -3.60 -3.82 3.41
CA LYS A 37 -3.05 -4.40 4.63
C LYS A 37 -2.43 -5.79 4.44
N PRO A 38 -3.07 -6.77 3.76
CA PRO A 38 -2.47 -8.09 3.59
C PRO A 38 -1.29 -8.06 2.61
N TYR A 39 -1.21 -7.07 1.73
CA TYR A 39 -0.11 -6.95 0.75
C TYR A 39 1.22 -6.51 1.38
N VAL A 40 1.22 -5.94 2.60
CA VAL A 40 2.45 -5.50 3.28
C VAL A 40 3.46 -6.64 3.48
N SER A 41 2.98 -7.88 3.63
CA SER A 41 3.83 -9.08 3.74
C SER A 41 4.54 -9.44 2.43
N GLN A 42 4.02 -8.99 1.28
CA GLN A 42 4.53 -9.31 -0.06
C GLN A 42 5.69 -8.40 -0.50
N LEU A 43 5.90 -7.27 0.18
CA LEU A 43 6.99 -6.34 -0.12
C LEU A 43 8.35 -6.99 0.22
N LYS A 44 9.25 -7.16 -0.76
CA LYS A 44 10.49 -7.93 -0.62
C LYS A 44 11.71 -7.06 -0.38
N ASN A 45 11.75 -5.87 -0.98
CA ASN A 45 12.91 -4.98 -0.93
C ASN A 45 12.52 -3.56 -0.48
N ASP A 46 13.55 -2.72 -0.27
CA ASP A 46 13.36 -1.35 0.22
C ASP A 46 12.67 -0.44 -0.80
N ASP A 47 12.96 -0.60 -2.09
CA ASP A 47 12.31 0.14 -3.17
C ASP A 47 10.79 -0.12 -3.20
N GLU A 48 10.37 -1.38 -3.06
CA GLU A 48 8.96 -1.76 -2.98
C GLU A 48 8.29 -1.15 -1.75
N ARG A 49 8.94 -1.23 -0.58
CA ARG A 49 8.43 -0.61 0.65
C ARG A 49 8.33 0.91 0.51
N THR A 50 9.29 1.53 -0.16
CA THR A 50 9.32 2.97 -0.40
C THR A 50 8.23 3.40 -1.38
N LEU A 51 8.03 2.66 -2.45
CA LEU A 51 6.95 2.92 -3.41
C LEU A 51 5.58 2.74 -2.75
N PHE A 52 5.42 1.70 -1.93
CA PHE A 52 4.20 1.46 -1.16
C PHE A 52 3.96 2.56 -0.13
N ALA A 53 4.99 3.00 0.59
CA ALA A 53 4.88 4.15 1.49
C ALA A 53 4.37 5.40 0.75
N ARG A 54 4.94 5.73 -0.42
CA ARG A 54 4.48 6.86 -1.24
C ARG A 54 3.04 6.72 -1.74
N LEU A 55 2.61 5.49 -2.01
CA LEU A 55 1.22 5.19 -2.33
C LEU A 55 0.31 5.52 -1.12
N LEU A 56 0.70 5.16 0.10
CA LEU A 56 -0.08 5.41 1.31
C LEU A 56 -0.23 6.91 1.65
N GLU A 57 0.64 7.78 1.12
CA GLU A 57 0.54 9.24 1.28
C GLU A 57 -0.56 9.88 0.42
N GLN A 58 -1.12 9.14 -0.54
CA GLN A 58 -2.20 9.62 -1.41
C GLN A 58 -3.53 9.70 -0.67
N GLU A 59 -4.44 10.55 -1.17
CA GLU A 59 -5.76 10.73 -0.56
C GLU A 59 -6.62 9.47 -0.69
N ASP A 60 -7.47 9.22 0.32
CA ASP A 60 -8.31 8.02 0.41
C ASP A 60 -9.22 7.85 -0.81
N GLN A 61 -9.76 8.95 -1.33
CA GLN A 61 -10.61 8.95 -2.52
C GLN A 61 -9.84 8.45 -3.75
N ALA A 62 -8.65 9.01 -4.01
CA ALA A 62 -7.82 8.62 -5.15
C ALA A 62 -7.39 7.15 -5.05
N LEU A 63 -7.00 6.71 -3.84
CA LEU A 63 -6.63 5.31 -3.61
C LEU A 63 -7.80 4.37 -3.85
N PHE A 64 -9.02 4.73 -3.43
CA PHE A 64 -10.20 3.94 -3.72
C PHE A 64 -10.45 3.82 -5.22
N GLU A 65 -10.43 4.93 -5.95
CA GLU A 65 -10.64 4.96 -7.40
C GLU A 65 -9.62 4.08 -8.13
N TRP A 66 -8.33 4.15 -7.75
CA TRP A 66 -7.29 3.35 -8.39
C TRP A 66 -7.36 1.87 -8.03
N MET A 67 -7.82 1.51 -6.84
CA MET A 67 -8.04 0.11 -6.45
C MET A 67 -9.19 -0.53 -7.25
N MET A 68 -10.18 0.26 -7.64
CA MET A 68 -11.27 -0.19 -8.50
C MET A 68 -10.83 -0.28 -9.96
N ASP A 69 -10.08 0.72 -10.44
CA ASP A 69 -9.52 0.75 -11.79
C ASP A 69 -8.06 1.24 -11.79
N GLU A 70 -7.12 0.31 -11.90
CA GLU A 70 -5.67 0.63 -11.90
C GLU A 70 -5.25 1.49 -13.12
N SER A 71 -6.08 1.55 -14.16
CA SER A 71 -5.82 2.39 -15.32
C SER A 71 -5.90 3.89 -14.97
N GLN A 72 -6.69 4.28 -13.96
CA GLN A 72 -6.73 5.65 -13.43
C GLN A 72 -5.48 6.03 -12.62
N ALA A 73 -4.70 5.06 -12.18
CA ALA A 73 -3.52 5.31 -11.37
C ALA A 73 -2.39 5.95 -12.19
N PRO A 74 -1.58 6.84 -11.57
CA PRO A 74 -0.32 7.28 -12.15
C PRO A 74 0.57 6.11 -12.55
N GLN A 75 1.35 6.26 -13.62
CA GLN A 75 2.20 5.19 -14.15
C GLN A 75 3.16 4.61 -13.09
N ALA A 76 3.62 5.45 -12.15
CA ALA A 76 4.48 5.03 -11.04
C ALA A 76 3.82 4.03 -10.09
N PHE A 77 2.50 4.09 -9.91
CA PHE A 77 1.75 3.22 -8.99
C PHE A 77 0.98 2.10 -9.67
N ARG A 78 0.68 2.24 -10.97
CA ARG A 78 -0.17 1.29 -11.71
C ARG A 78 0.25 -0.17 -11.54
N GLY A 79 1.55 -0.47 -11.67
CA GLY A 79 2.06 -1.84 -11.50
C GLY A 79 1.88 -2.36 -10.06
N LEU A 80 2.13 -1.53 -9.06
CA LEU A 80 1.95 -1.88 -7.65
C LEU A 80 0.47 -2.14 -7.33
N ILE A 81 -0.43 -1.30 -7.83
CA ILE A 81 -1.87 -1.44 -7.62
C ILE A 81 -2.40 -2.71 -8.28
N GLY A 82 -1.98 -3.02 -9.51
CA GLY A 82 -2.30 -4.28 -10.16
C GLY A 82 -1.86 -5.50 -9.35
N ASN A 83 -0.65 -5.45 -8.78
CA ASN A 83 -0.15 -6.52 -7.91
C ASN A 83 -0.97 -6.68 -6.62
N ILE A 84 -1.37 -5.56 -5.99
CA ILE A 84 -2.20 -5.57 -4.78
C ILE A 84 -3.57 -6.22 -5.07
N ARG A 85 -4.21 -5.84 -6.18
CA ARG A 85 -5.49 -6.39 -6.61
C ARG A 85 -5.39 -7.88 -6.94
N ALA A 86 -4.37 -8.28 -7.72
CA ALA A 86 -4.13 -9.67 -8.06
C ALA A 86 -3.89 -10.54 -6.81
N TYR A 87 -3.14 -10.03 -5.84
CA TYR A 87 -2.92 -10.72 -4.57
C TYR A 87 -4.22 -10.88 -3.78
N TYR A 88 -5.05 -9.84 -3.69
CA TYR A 88 -6.35 -9.95 -3.03
C TYR A 88 -7.26 -11.01 -3.67
N LEU A 89 -7.30 -11.08 -5.01
CA LEU A 89 -8.07 -12.11 -5.72
C LEU A 89 -7.56 -13.52 -5.41
N SER A 90 -6.23 -13.71 -5.33
CA SER A 90 -5.65 -15.01 -4.98
C SER A 90 -5.94 -15.47 -3.54
N LEU A 91 -6.35 -14.56 -2.64
CA LEU A 91 -6.74 -14.89 -1.27
C LEU A 91 -8.20 -15.38 -1.16
N GLY A 92 -9.04 -15.10 -2.16
CA GLY A 92 -10.46 -15.46 -2.16
C GLY A 92 -10.79 -16.81 -2.79
N GLU A 93 -9.77 -17.55 -3.25
CA GLU A 93 -9.93 -18.87 -3.89
C GLU A 93 -9.86 -20.07 -2.92
N ASP A 94 -10.00 -19.85 -1.60
CA ASP A 94 -10.04 -20.90 -0.56
C ASP A 94 -11.45 -21.06 0.05
#